data_AF-A0A9E6SCT7-F1
#
_entry.id   AF-A0A9E6SCT7-F1
#
_cell.length_a   1.000
_cell.length_b   1.000
_cell.length_c   1.000
_cell.angle_alpha   90.00
_cell.angle_beta   90.00
_cell.angle_gamma   90.00
#
_symmetry.space_group_name_H-M   'P 1'
#
loop_
_entity.id
_entity.type
_entity.pdbx_description
1 polymer ?
#
loop_
_entity_poly.entity_id
_entity_poly.type
_entity_poly.pdbx_seq_one_letter_code
_entity_poly.pdbx_strand_id
1 'polypeptide(L)'
;MTAVAAVTLSALAASSYADICYLVYDRNDQVVYRDMRSPIDLSGPIGPQVNARWRGGALVIVGNADRCIPLDSVDLRTVANLVKPDAAAPQAAAPKADPAKAPKAAAKKAG
;
A
#
# COMPACT_ATOMS: atom_id res chain seq x y z
N MET A 1 12.80 -58.72 -34.60
CA MET A 1 13.31 -57.81 -33.55
C MET A 1 13.49 -56.44 -34.18
N THR A 2 12.55 -55.52 -33.98
CA THR A 2 12.74 -54.13 -34.38
C THR A 2 11.90 -53.25 -33.45
N ALA A 3 12.58 -52.26 -32.88
CA ALA A 3 12.25 -51.58 -31.65
C ALA A 3 11.00 -50.70 -31.74
N VAL A 4 10.17 -50.74 -30.69
CA VAL A 4 9.13 -49.74 -30.42
C VAL A 4 9.82 -48.50 -29.87
N ALA A 5 9.88 -47.44 -30.66
CA ALA A 5 10.35 -46.13 -30.22
C ALA A 5 9.29 -45.49 -29.31
N ALA A 6 9.43 -45.69 -27.99
CA ALA A 6 8.63 -45.01 -26.98
C ALA A 6 9.06 -43.53 -26.93
N VAL A 7 8.31 -42.67 -27.60
CA VAL A 7 8.43 -41.21 -27.46
C VAL A 7 7.84 -40.84 -26.10
N THR A 8 8.70 -40.71 -25.10
CA THR A 8 8.33 -40.23 -23.77
C THR A 8 7.97 -38.75 -23.86
N LEU A 9 6.67 -38.44 -23.89
CA LEU A 9 6.13 -37.10 -23.64
C LEU A 9 6.42 -36.72 -22.18
N SER A 10 7.62 -36.22 -21.91
CA SER A 10 7.91 -35.46 -20.70
C SER A 10 7.23 -34.09 -20.83
N ALA A 11 5.94 -34.05 -20.50
CA ALA A 11 5.22 -32.80 -20.31
C ALA A 11 5.97 -32.00 -19.24
N LEU A 12 6.57 -30.88 -19.65
CA LEU A 12 7.02 -29.85 -18.73
C LEU A 12 5.77 -29.37 -17.99
N ALA A 13 5.58 -29.88 -16.77
CA ALA A 13 4.71 -29.26 -15.80
C ALA A 13 5.35 -27.93 -15.43
N ALA A 14 5.15 -26.92 -16.26
CA ALA A 14 5.33 -25.54 -15.86
C ALA A 14 4.30 -25.29 -14.77
N SER A 15 4.73 -25.42 -13.51
CA SER A 15 3.98 -24.94 -12.36
C SER A 15 3.85 -23.43 -12.53
N SER A 16 2.81 -22.98 -13.23
CA SER A 16 2.35 -21.61 -13.16
C SER A 16 1.78 -21.43 -11.76
N TYR A 17 2.67 -21.16 -10.80
CA TYR A 17 2.25 -20.67 -9.50
C TYR A 17 1.47 -19.40 -9.80
N ALA A 18 0.17 -19.43 -9.52
CA ALA A 18 -0.63 -18.22 -9.54
C ALA A 18 -0.02 -17.33 -8.47
N ASP A 19 0.73 -16.35 -8.94
CA ASP A 19 1.57 -15.50 -8.12
C ASP A 19 0.68 -14.46 -7.44
N ILE A 20 0.16 -14.84 -6.26
CA ILE A 20 -0.74 -14.05 -5.45
C ILE A 20 0.04 -13.21 -4.45
N CYS A 21 -0.30 -11.93 -4.36
CA CYS A 21 0.15 -11.04 -3.30
C CYS A 21 -1.03 -10.65 -2.40
N TYR A 22 -0.86 -10.85 -1.10
CA TYR A 22 -1.83 -10.50 -0.08
C TYR A 22 -1.48 -9.13 0.50
N LEU A 23 -2.40 -8.16 0.38
CA LEU A 23 -2.26 -6.83 0.96
C LEU A 23 -3.30 -6.62 2.04
N VAL A 24 -2.92 -5.99 3.14
CA VAL A 24 -3.91 -5.48 4.11
C VAL A 24 -3.81 -3.96 4.18
N TYR A 25 -4.94 -3.30 3.99
CA TYR A 25 -5.11 -1.88 4.24
C TYR A 25 -5.69 -1.68 5.63
N ASP A 26 -5.19 -0.71 6.37
CA ASP A 26 -5.82 -0.24 7.60
C ASP A 26 -6.97 0.74 7.30
N ARG A 27 -7.62 1.24 8.35
CA ARG A 27 -8.70 2.22 8.25
C ARG A 27 -8.30 3.60 7.69
N ASN A 28 -7.00 3.86 7.53
CA ASN A 28 -6.44 5.10 7.00
C ASN A 28 -5.87 4.88 5.58
N ASP A 29 -6.30 3.81 4.91
CA ASP A 29 -5.85 3.39 3.58
C ASP A 29 -4.34 3.13 3.48
N GLN A 30 -3.67 2.82 4.60
CA GLN A 30 -2.25 2.47 4.61
C GLN A 30 -2.05 0.96 4.46
N VAL A 31 -1.08 0.56 3.62
CA VAL A 31 -0.70 -0.85 3.51
C VAL A 31 0.09 -1.24 4.75
N VAL A 32 -0.49 -2.10 5.57
CA VAL A 32 0.07 -2.60 6.84
C VAL A 32 0.54 -4.05 6.76
N TYR A 33 0.22 -4.73 5.66
CA TYR A 33 0.74 -6.07 5.35
C TYR A 33 0.88 -6.22 3.83
N ARG A 34 1.95 -6.89 3.40
CA ARG A 34 2.20 -7.25 2.00
C ARG A 34 3.12 -8.45 1.98
N ASP A 35 2.66 -9.58 1.43
CA ASP A 35 3.47 -10.80 1.29
C ASP A 35 2.81 -11.75 0.27
N MET A 36 3.57 -12.72 -0.25
CA MET A 36 3.04 -13.86 -1.02
C MET A 36 2.40 -14.91 -0.11
N ARG A 37 2.68 -14.89 1.20
CA ARG A 37 2.02 -15.75 2.18
C ARG A 37 0.74 -15.09 2.69
N SER A 38 -0.34 -15.85 2.86
CA SER A 38 -1.57 -15.33 3.46
C SER A 38 -1.33 -14.98 4.95
N PRO A 39 -1.78 -13.82 5.43
CA PRO A 39 -1.65 -13.44 6.84
C PRO A 39 -2.67 -14.11 7.76
N ILE A 40 -3.71 -14.71 7.18
CA ILE A 40 -4.85 -15.32 7.85
C ILE A 40 -5.16 -16.69 7.23
N ASP A 41 -6.02 -17.47 7.87
CA ASP A 41 -6.53 -18.71 7.29
C ASP A 41 -7.70 -18.41 6.33
N LEU A 42 -7.51 -18.76 5.06
CA LEU A 42 -8.52 -18.57 4.00
C LEU A 42 -9.61 -19.64 4.01
N SER A 43 -9.49 -20.68 4.84
CA SER A 43 -10.51 -21.72 4.99
C SER A 43 -11.75 -21.24 5.77
N GLY A 44 -11.62 -20.13 6.50
CA GLY A 44 -12.67 -19.56 7.36
C GLY A 44 -13.14 -18.17 6.93
N PRO A 45 -14.06 -17.56 7.71
CA PRO A 45 -14.52 -16.20 7.47
C PRO A 45 -13.36 -15.19 7.53
N ILE A 46 -13.15 -14.45 6.44
CA ILE A 46 -12.04 -13.50 6.29
C ILE A 46 -12.22 -12.29 7.21
N GLY A 47 -13.41 -11.66 7.17
CA GLY A 47 -13.68 -10.39 7.88
C GLY A 47 -13.34 -10.40 9.37
N PRO A 48 -13.81 -11.40 10.16
CA PRO A 48 -13.47 -11.49 11.58
C PRO A 48 -11.96 -11.64 11.85
N GLN A 49 -11.26 -12.43 11.05
CA GLN A 49 -9.82 -12.66 11.21
C GLN A 49 -9.01 -11.41 10.88
N VAL A 50 -9.35 -10.72 9.79
CA VAL A 50 -8.73 -9.44 9.42
C VAL A 50 -9.02 -8.41 10.51
N ASN A 51 -10.27 -8.28 10.96
CA ASN A 51 -10.66 -7.29 11.96
C ASN A 51 -10.06 -7.56 13.37
N ALA A 52 -9.78 -8.82 13.70
CA ALA A 52 -9.12 -9.20 14.94
C ALA A 52 -7.66 -8.70 15.01
N ARG A 53 -6.97 -8.66 13.86
CA ARG A 53 -5.57 -8.22 13.77
C ARG A 53 -5.43 -6.76 13.32
N TRP A 54 -6.28 -6.30 12.42
CA TRP A 54 -6.33 -4.96 11.85
C TRP A 54 -7.75 -4.41 11.94
N ARG A 55 -8.06 -3.71 13.03
CA ARG A 55 -9.41 -3.19 13.29
C ARG A 55 -9.88 -2.25 12.17
N GLY A 56 -10.95 -2.63 11.47
CA GLY A 56 -11.48 -1.91 10.32
C GLY A 56 -10.62 -2.04 9.05
N GLY A 57 -9.70 -3.00 9.00
CA GLY A 57 -8.86 -3.24 7.83
C GLY A 57 -9.52 -4.12 6.76
N ALA A 58 -8.93 -4.10 5.57
CA ALA A 58 -9.39 -4.86 4.40
C ALA A 58 -8.25 -5.69 3.81
N LEU A 59 -8.51 -6.98 3.60
CA LEU A 59 -7.61 -7.87 2.86
C LEU A 59 -7.91 -7.77 1.36
N VAL A 60 -6.88 -7.49 0.57
CA VAL A 60 -6.93 -7.44 -0.89
C VAL A 60 -5.98 -8.50 -1.44
N ILE A 61 -6.46 -9.25 -2.42
CA ILE A 61 -5.73 -10.33 -3.08
C ILE A 61 -5.51 -9.89 -4.52
N VAL A 62 -4.26 -9.70 -4.92
CA VAL A 62 -3.90 -9.31 -6.29
C VAL A 62 -3.05 -10.39 -6.95
N GLY A 63 -3.26 -10.63 -8.23
CA GLY A 63 -2.32 -11.39 -9.05
C GLY A 63 -1.16 -10.49 -9.47
N ASN A 64 0.06 -11.05 -9.51
CA ASN A 64 1.36 -10.45 -9.86
C ASN A 64 2.33 -10.37 -8.65
N ALA A 65 2.92 -11.52 -8.30
CA ALA A 65 3.86 -11.63 -7.19
C ALA A 65 5.26 -11.08 -7.49
N ASP A 66 5.63 -10.87 -8.75
CA ASP A 66 6.91 -10.26 -9.15
C ASP A 66 7.12 -8.86 -8.52
N ARG A 67 6.03 -8.21 -8.10
CA ARG A 67 6.04 -6.90 -7.44
C ARG A 67 5.62 -6.95 -5.97
N CYS A 68 5.51 -8.15 -5.39
CA CYS A 68 5.13 -8.36 -4.00
C CYS A 68 6.35 -8.28 -3.08
N ILE A 69 6.89 -7.07 -2.91
CA ILE A 69 8.01 -6.84 -1.99
C ILE A 69 7.46 -6.85 -0.55
N PRO A 70 7.90 -7.77 0.32
CA PRO A 70 7.37 -7.86 1.68
C PRO A 70 7.62 -6.57 2.45
N LEU A 71 6.62 -6.07 3.18
CA LEU A 71 6.79 -4.83 3.95
C LEU A 71 7.89 -4.97 5.01
N ASP A 72 8.04 -6.15 5.59
CA ASP A 72 9.05 -6.47 6.61
C ASP A 72 10.48 -6.48 6.03
N SER A 73 10.61 -6.66 4.71
CA SER A 73 11.89 -6.62 4.01
C SER A 73 12.38 -5.20 3.73
N VAL A 74 11.51 -4.19 3.88
CA VAL A 74 11.89 -2.79 3.79
C VAL A 74 12.44 -2.36 5.14
N ASP A 75 13.76 -2.32 5.27
CA ASP A 75 14.42 -1.80 6.46
C ASP A 75 14.03 -0.33 6.66
N LEU A 76 13.12 -0.08 7.61
CA LEU A 76 12.60 1.25 7.94
C LEU A 76 13.69 2.22 8.38
N ARG A 77 14.83 1.71 8.88
CA ARG A 77 16.01 2.51 9.20
C ARG A 77 16.70 3.01 7.93
N THR A 78 16.77 2.19 6.89
CA THR A 78 17.34 2.55 5.59
C THR A 78 16.48 3.61 4.91
N VAL A 79 15.16 3.46 4.90
CA VAL A 79 14.28 4.54 4.40
C VAL A 79 14.31 5.79 5.29
N ALA A 80 14.40 5.67 6.62
CA ALA A 80 14.59 6.82 7.51
C ALA A 80 15.94 7.52 7.34
N ASN A 81 16.98 6.80 6.92
CA ASN A 81 18.30 7.37 6.61
C ASN A 81 18.38 7.95 5.19
N LEU A 82 17.55 7.46 4.27
CA LEU A 82 17.41 8.00 2.90
C LEU A 82 16.52 9.24 2.84
N VAL A 83 15.49 9.30 3.71
CA VAL A 83 14.84 10.56 4.07
C VAL A 83 15.78 11.30 4.99
N LYS A 84 16.85 11.86 4.41
CA LYS A 84 17.62 12.89 5.07
C LYS A 84 16.59 13.93 5.55
N PRO A 85 16.57 14.31 6.84
CA PRO A 85 15.89 15.54 7.22
C PRO A 85 16.70 16.65 6.57
N ASP A 86 16.44 16.89 5.28
CA ASP A 86 16.84 18.12 4.65
C ASP A 86 16.29 19.22 5.56
N ALA A 87 17.23 20.06 5.97
CA ALA A 87 17.08 21.14 6.91
C ALA A 87 15.66 21.70 6.89
N ALA A 88 15.10 21.84 8.10
CA ALA A 88 13.92 22.64 8.38
C ALA A 88 13.68 23.65 7.25
N ALA A 89 12.69 23.37 6.39
CA ALA A 89 12.16 24.40 5.53
C ALA A 89 11.91 25.59 6.47
N PRO A 90 12.47 26.78 6.20
CA PRO A 90 12.06 27.95 6.96
C PRO A 90 10.55 27.97 6.82
N GLN A 91 9.85 27.84 7.94
CA GLN A 91 8.44 28.19 8.02
C GLN A 91 8.41 29.62 7.49
N ALA A 92 7.99 29.76 6.22
CA ALA A 92 7.64 31.05 5.69
C ALA A 92 6.62 31.58 6.68
N ALA A 93 7.05 32.59 7.44
CA ALA A 93 6.25 33.21 8.47
C ALA A 93 4.85 33.42 7.91
N ALA A 94 3.85 32.95 8.65
CA ALA A 94 2.48 33.37 8.41
C ALA A 94 2.51 34.88 8.13
N PRO A 95 1.87 35.37 7.05
CA PRO A 95 1.76 36.80 6.86
C PRO A 95 1.14 37.35 8.14
N LYS A 96 1.90 38.18 8.87
CA LYS A 96 1.34 38.96 9.98
C LYS A 96 0.19 39.74 9.37
N ALA A 97 -1.03 39.37 9.72
CA ALA A 97 -2.19 40.16 9.37
C ALA A 97 -1.98 41.54 9.99
N ASP A 98 -1.72 42.54 9.15
CA ASP A 98 -1.75 43.94 9.56
C ASP A 98 -3.18 44.23 10.08
N PRO A 99 -3.36 44.60 11.36
CA PRO A 99 -4.67 45.00 11.87
C PRO A 99 -5.12 46.38 11.31
N ALA A 100 -4.39 46.97 10.36
CA ALA A 100 -4.59 48.33 9.90
C ALA A 100 -5.55 48.49 8.69
N LYS A 101 -6.11 47.40 8.14
CA LYS A 101 -7.11 47.52 7.06
C LYS A 101 -8.51 47.12 7.53
N ALA A 102 -9.07 47.94 8.42
CA ALA A 102 -10.49 47.95 8.68
C ALA A 102 -11.28 48.21 7.37
N PRO A 103 -12.37 47.48 7.11
CA PRO A 103 -13.26 47.78 5.99
C PRO A 103 -14.00 49.08 6.30
N LYS A 104 -13.78 50.13 5.50
CA LYS A 104 -14.72 51.25 5.44
C LYS A 104 -16.00 50.76 4.77
N ALA A 105 -16.92 50.26 5.57
CA ALA A 105 -18.33 50.38 5.27
C ALA A 105 -18.70 51.87 5.29
N ALA A 106 -19.27 52.38 4.20
CA ALA A 106 -20.49 53.19 4.20
C ALA A 106 -20.76 53.81 2.82
N ALA A 107 -21.90 53.40 2.26
CA ALA A 107 -22.93 54.24 1.62
C ALA A 107 -22.55 55.15 0.43
N LYS A 108 -23.33 55.07 -0.66
CA LYS A 108 -24.39 56.05 -0.97
C LYS A 108 -25.19 55.73 -2.25
N LYS A 109 -26.48 55.48 -2.04
CA LYS A 109 -27.71 55.77 -2.82
C LYS A 109 -27.69 56.11 -4.33
N ALA A 110 -28.68 55.49 -4.99
CA ALA A 110 -29.70 56.05 -5.89
C ALA A 110 -29.40 56.20 -7.39
N GLY A 111 -30.27 55.55 -8.17
CA GLY A 111 -30.50 55.66 -9.61
C GLY A 111 -31.66 54.74 -9.95
#